data_AF-I3IHV8-F1
#
_entry.id   AF-I3IHV8-F1
#
_cell.length_a   1.000
_cell.length_b   1.000
_cell.length_c   1.000
_cell.angle_alpha   90.00
_cell.angle_beta   90.00
_cell.angle_gamma   90.00
#
_symmetry.space_group_name_H-M   'P 1'
#
loop_
_entity.id
_entity.type
_entity.pdbx_description
1 polymer ?
#
loop_
_entity_poly.entity_id
_entity_poly.type
_entity_poly.pdbx_seq_one_letter_code
_entity_poly.pdbx_strand_id
1 'polypeptide(L)'
;MKQGCIIRKSRFHESLIEHNNLNKSGFKEWIFYPGMLFNNLHTWWTDRGIRHKPHEGIDLCFYRDENGQVHNLSKETHIPVMYNGEVVHIGNDFLGKSLYVNHNIYNDNGNKLYTIYGHASPYYGIDVGKILNEGDVIATIAPIRRKTKILPHLHISTAWLPESFLYEKLDWETALLHKAG
;
A
#
# COMPACT_ATOMS: atom_id res chain seq x y z
N MET A 1 5.05 19.98 -27.20
CA MET A 1 4.36 18.69 -27.04
C MET A 1 4.75 18.17 -25.66
N LYS A 2 3.79 18.07 -24.73
CA LYS A 2 4.06 17.53 -23.39
C LYS A 2 4.26 16.02 -23.53
N GLN A 3 5.46 15.55 -23.21
CA GLN A 3 5.76 14.12 -23.18
C GLN A 3 5.01 13.56 -21.98
N GLY A 4 3.91 12.86 -22.21
CA GLY A 4 3.09 12.34 -21.12
C GLY A 4 3.90 11.42 -20.22
N CYS A 5 3.71 11.55 -18.91
CA CYS A 5 4.24 10.63 -17.92
C CYS A 5 3.80 9.19 -18.21
N ILE A 6 4.76 8.33 -18.59
CA ILE A 6 4.51 6.89 -18.74
C ILE A 6 4.99 6.21 -17.45
N ILE A 7 4.04 5.77 -16.62
CA ILE A 7 4.34 4.87 -15.51
C ILE A 7 4.53 3.46 -16.07
N ARG A 8 5.71 2.87 -15.88
CA ARG A 8 5.96 1.47 -16.26
C ARG A 8 5.09 0.56 -15.39
N LYS A 9 4.58 -0.54 -15.96
CA LYS A 9 4.01 -1.62 -15.15
C LYS A 9 5.05 -2.07 -14.10
N SER A 10 4.64 -2.04 -12.83
CA SER A 10 5.42 -2.56 -11.71
C SER A 10 5.35 -4.10 -11.64
N ARG A 11 6.37 -4.71 -11.04
CA ARG A 11 6.40 -6.12 -10.62
C ARG A 11 5.84 -6.35 -9.21
N PHE A 12 5.18 -5.36 -8.62
CA PHE A 12 4.69 -5.41 -7.25
C PHE A 12 3.76 -6.59 -7.00
N HIS A 13 2.83 -6.84 -7.93
CA HIS A 13 1.88 -7.94 -7.84
C HIS A 13 2.60 -9.30 -7.84
N GLU A 14 3.49 -9.48 -8.80
CA GLU A 14 4.28 -10.70 -8.97
C GLU A 14 5.17 -10.94 -7.75
N SER A 15 5.85 -9.89 -7.25
CA SER A 15 6.70 -9.95 -6.06
C SER A 15 5.90 -10.28 -4.80
N LEU A 16 4.70 -9.69 -4.66
CA LEU A 16 3.83 -9.95 -3.51
C LEU A 16 3.37 -11.41 -3.49
N ILE A 17 3.07 -11.99 -4.65
CA ILE A 17 2.74 -13.42 -4.77
C ILE A 17 3.96 -14.29 -4.45
N GLU A 18 5.11 -14.02 -5.06
CA GLU A 18 6.32 -14.84 -4.97
C GLU A 18 6.87 -14.88 -3.54
N HIS A 19 7.03 -13.72 -2.88
CA HIS A 19 7.57 -13.67 -1.52
C HIS A 19 6.66 -14.34 -0.50
N ASN A 20 5.36 -14.41 -0.78
CA ASN A 20 4.37 -15.02 0.12
C ASN A 20 3.97 -16.44 -0.30
N ASN A 21 4.66 -17.02 -1.28
CA ASN A 21 4.38 -18.35 -1.84
C ASN A 21 2.90 -18.54 -2.27
N LEU A 22 2.19 -17.46 -2.62
CA LEU A 22 0.78 -17.57 -2.98
C LEU A 22 0.61 -18.35 -4.29
N ASN A 23 1.59 -18.30 -5.18
CA ASN A 23 1.65 -19.12 -6.39
C ASN A 23 1.66 -20.63 -6.06
N LYS A 24 2.41 -21.06 -5.04
CA LYS A 24 2.43 -22.47 -4.60
C LYS A 24 1.11 -22.90 -3.97
N SER A 25 0.37 -21.94 -3.39
CA SER A 25 -0.99 -22.13 -2.90
C SER A 25 -2.05 -22.02 -4.00
N GLY A 26 -1.65 -21.93 -5.28
CA GLY A 26 -2.57 -21.84 -6.40
C GLY A 26 -3.27 -20.49 -6.52
N PHE A 27 -2.62 -19.37 -6.19
CA PHE A 27 -3.21 -18.03 -6.36
C PHE A 27 -3.80 -17.86 -7.77
N LYS A 28 -5.07 -17.45 -7.82
CA LYS A 28 -5.78 -17.17 -9.07
C LYS A 28 -6.10 -15.69 -9.22
N GLU A 29 -6.69 -15.07 -8.20
CA GLU A 29 -7.13 -13.68 -8.27
C GLU A 29 -7.27 -13.04 -6.88
N TRP A 30 -7.14 -11.72 -6.83
CA TRP A 30 -7.53 -10.94 -5.65
C TRP A 30 -9.06 -10.80 -5.59
N ILE A 31 -9.60 -10.85 -4.37
CA ILE A 31 -11.02 -10.58 -4.12
C ILE A 31 -11.15 -9.25 -3.38
N PHE A 32 -11.95 -8.35 -3.94
CA PHE A 32 -12.28 -7.06 -3.33
C PHE A 32 -13.76 -7.02 -2.95
N TYR A 33 -14.02 -6.72 -1.69
CA TYR A 33 -15.36 -6.41 -1.18
C TYR A 33 -15.64 -4.90 -1.19
N PRO A 34 -16.91 -4.47 -1.17
CA PRO A 34 -17.25 -3.06 -0.99
C PRO A 34 -16.53 -2.45 0.22
N GLY A 35 -15.95 -1.26 0.04
CA GLY A 35 -15.17 -0.56 1.07
C GLY A 35 -13.66 -0.78 1.02
N MET A 36 -13.16 -1.75 0.23
CA MET A 36 -11.72 -2.00 0.03
C MET A 36 -11.11 -1.23 -1.12
N LEU A 37 -11.92 -0.73 -2.04
CA LEU A 37 -11.45 -0.08 -3.27
C LEU A 37 -11.29 1.42 -3.10
N PHE A 38 -10.49 2.02 -3.97
CA PHE A 38 -10.28 3.46 -4.02
C PHE A 38 -11.61 4.22 -4.19
N ASN A 39 -11.70 5.36 -3.51
CA ASN A 39 -12.84 6.26 -3.49
C ASN A 39 -14.14 5.66 -2.92
N ASN A 40 -14.09 4.49 -2.27
CA ASN A 40 -15.26 3.91 -1.62
C ASN A 40 -15.55 4.60 -0.28
N LEU A 41 -16.82 4.87 0.02
CA LEU A 41 -17.25 5.51 1.26
C LEU A 41 -17.58 4.51 2.39
N HIS A 42 -17.65 3.22 2.09
CA HIS A 42 -17.93 2.20 3.11
C HIS A 42 -16.64 1.70 3.76
N THR A 43 -16.72 1.30 5.02
CA THR A 43 -15.72 0.42 5.64
C THR A 43 -16.09 -1.02 5.33
N TRP A 44 -15.11 -1.87 5.05
CA TRP A 44 -15.35 -3.30 4.81
C TRP A 44 -15.21 -4.16 6.07
N TRP A 45 -14.68 -3.61 7.15
CA TRP A 45 -14.47 -4.31 8.43
C TRP A 45 -15.58 -4.08 9.47
N THR A 46 -16.62 -3.33 9.12
CA THR A 46 -17.83 -3.20 9.94
C THR A 46 -19.08 -3.21 9.06
N ASP A 47 -20.17 -3.77 9.57
CA ASP A 47 -21.39 -4.02 8.78
C ASP A 47 -22.12 -2.75 8.31
N ARG A 48 -21.78 -1.57 8.87
CA ARG A 48 -22.46 -0.28 8.58
C ARG A 48 -21.54 0.96 8.66
N GLY A 49 -20.22 0.78 8.66
CA GLY A 49 -19.33 1.92 8.79
C GLY A 49 -19.30 2.73 7.50
N ILE A 50 -19.64 4.02 7.61
CA ILE A 50 -19.40 5.02 6.58
C ILE A 50 -18.14 5.79 6.98
N ARG A 51 -17.20 5.89 6.05
CA ARG A 51 -15.99 6.70 6.21
C ARG A 51 -16.35 8.16 6.05
N HIS A 52 -15.74 9.02 6.87
CA HIS A 52 -15.87 10.46 6.70
C HIS A 52 -15.23 10.96 5.39
N LYS A 53 -14.16 10.29 4.93
CA LYS A 53 -13.47 10.57 3.66
C LYS A 53 -13.46 9.29 2.79
N PRO A 54 -13.54 9.41 1.45
CA PRO A 54 -13.41 8.26 0.57
C PRO A 54 -12.08 7.54 0.76
N HIS A 55 -12.12 6.21 0.66
CA HIS A 55 -10.95 5.37 0.79
C HIS A 55 -9.85 5.77 -0.20
N GLU A 56 -8.63 5.89 0.31
CA GLU A 56 -7.54 6.56 -0.37
C GLU A 56 -6.59 5.67 -1.12
N GLY A 57 -6.76 4.38 -0.93
CA GLY A 57 -5.96 3.34 -1.54
C GLY A 57 -6.83 2.15 -1.87
N ILE A 58 -6.19 1.00 -1.89
CA ILE A 58 -6.85 -0.29 -1.94
C ILE A 58 -6.39 -1.14 -0.77
N ASP A 59 -7.28 -1.99 -0.28
CA ASP A 59 -6.97 -2.97 0.75
C ASP A 59 -6.86 -4.36 0.11
N LEU A 60 -5.65 -4.92 0.14
CA LEU A 60 -5.39 -6.31 -0.24
C LEU A 60 -5.55 -7.18 1.01
N CYS A 61 -6.63 -7.96 1.05
CA CYS A 61 -6.94 -8.84 2.18
C CYS A 61 -7.23 -10.27 1.75
N PHE A 62 -7.95 -10.46 0.64
CA PHE A 62 -8.46 -11.77 0.23
C PHE A 62 -7.97 -12.16 -1.15
N TYR A 63 -7.68 -13.44 -1.34
CA TYR A 63 -7.41 -14.02 -2.65
C TYR A 63 -8.17 -15.34 -2.82
N ARG A 64 -8.44 -15.69 -4.07
CA ARG A 64 -8.99 -16.99 -4.44
C ARG A 64 -7.88 -17.87 -4.98
N ASP A 65 -7.90 -19.15 -4.63
CA ASP A 65 -7.04 -20.14 -5.26
C ASP A 65 -7.70 -20.80 -6.50
N GLU A 66 -6.94 -21.66 -7.18
CA GLU A 66 -7.40 -22.42 -8.35
C GLU A 66 -8.55 -23.38 -8.04
N ASN A 67 -8.67 -23.83 -6.78
CA ASN A 67 -9.79 -24.67 -6.30
C ASN A 67 -11.05 -23.85 -5.98
N GLY A 68 -10.99 -22.52 -6.09
CA GLY A 68 -12.08 -21.62 -5.76
C GLY A 68 -12.21 -21.29 -4.26
N GLN A 69 -11.28 -21.76 -3.42
CA GLN A 69 -11.26 -21.43 -2.00
C GLN A 69 -10.78 -19.99 -1.80
N VAL A 70 -11.44 -19.29 -0.88
CA VAL A 70 -11.08 -17.92 -0.50
C VAL A 70 -10.19 -17.96 0.73
N HIS A 71 -9.04 -17.32 0.62
CA HIS A 71 -8.02 -17.20 1.65
C HIS A 71 -7.85 -15.74 2.04
N ASN A 72 -7.44 -15.49 3.29
CA ASN A 72 -7.04 -14.16 3.75
C ASN A 72 -5.52 -14.08 3.93
N LEU A 73 -4.97 -12.88 3.74
CA LEU A 73 -3.60 -12.57 4.13
C LEU A 73 -3.44 -12.66 5.64
N SER A 74 -2.21 -12.90 6.09
CA SER A 74 -1.86 -12.99 7.51
C SER A 74 -0.81 -11.94 7.88
N LYS A 75 -0.52 -11.80 9.18
CA LYS A 75 0.52 -10.88 9.67
C LYS A 75 1.95 -11.29 9.23
N GLU A 76 2.11 -12.52 8.79
CA GLU A 76 3.36 -13.05 8.23
C GLU A 76 3.56 -12.63 6.77
N THR A 77 2.54 -12.04 6.13
CA THR A 77 2.61 -11.60 4.74
C THR A 77 3.67 -10.51 4.57
N HIS A 78 4.67 -10.79 3.76
CA HIS A 78 5.73 -9.89 3.32
C HIS A 78 5.21 -8.82 2.37
N ILE A 79 5.68 -7.58 2.54
CA ILE A 79 5.31 -6.42 1.73
C ILE A 79 6.55 -6.01 0.90
N PRO A 80 6.55 -6.24 -0.43
CA PRO A 80 7.60 -5.75 -1.32
C PRO A 80 7.39 -4.28 -1.72
N VAL A 81 8.44 -3.60 -2.14
CA VAL A 81 8.34 -2.24 -2.68
C VAL A 81 7.97 -2.26 -4.18
N MET A 82 7.09 -1.34 -4.58
CA MET A 82 6.50 -1.26 -5.92
C MET A 82 7.46 -0.75 -7.01
N TYR A 83 8.36 0.17 -6.67
CA TYR A 83 9.39 0.69 -7.58
C TYR A 83 10.65 0.99 -6.79
N ASN A 84 11.78 1.13 -7.49
CA ASN A 84 13.00 1.70 -6.92
C ASN A 84 12.68 3.03 -6.23
N GLY A 85 13.28 3.28 -5.07
CA GLY A 85 12.91 4.44 -4.28
C GLY A 85 13.67 4.57 -2.98
N GLU A 86 13.23 5.53 -2.20
CA GLU A 86 13.78 5.83 -0.88
C GLU A 86 12.65 5.91 0.14
N VAL A 87 12.86 5.30 1.31
CA VAL A 87 11.96 5.50 2.46
C VAL A 87 12.15 6.93 2.97
N VAL A 88 11.15 7.78 2.77
CA VAL A 88 11.23 9.20 3.18
C VAL A 88 10.56 9.48 4.52
N HIS A 89 9.63 8.61 4.93
CA HIS A 89 8.92 8.78 6.20
C HIS A 89 8.39 7.43 6.69
N ILE A 90 8.35 7.28 8.02
CA ILE A 90 7.69 6.16 8.70
C ILE A 90 6.86 6.74 9.84
N GLY A 91 5.54 6.66 9.71
CA GLY A 91 4.59 7.18 10.69
C GLY A 91 3.86 6.06 11.42
N ASN A 92 3.41 6.31 12.65
CA ASN A 92 2.44 5.41 13.30
C ASN A 92 1.08 5.56 12.62
N ASP A 93 0.39 4.44 12.39
CA ASP A 93 -1.01 4.45 11.95
C ASP A 93 -1.91 3.71 12.97
N PHE A 94 -3.20 3.56 12.67
CA PHE A 94 -4.16 2.98 13.60
C PHE A 94 -4.02 1.46 13.81
N LEU A 95 -3.29 0.73 12.93
CA LEU A 95 -3.06 -0.72 13.02
C LEU A 95 -1.58 -1.12 13.16
N GLY A 96 -0.64 -0.20 12.94
CA GLY A 96 0.79 -0.44 12.90
C GLY A 96 1.54 0.82 12.49
N LYS A 97 2.29 0.74 11.39
CA LYS A 97 3.02 1.87 10.80
C LYS A 97 2.69 2.02 9.31
N SER A 98 2.84 3.23 8.82
CA SER A 98 2.86 3.54 7.39
C SER A 98 4.27 3.85 6.94
N LEU A 99 4.74 3.20 5.87
CA LEU A 99 5.99 3.53 5.19
C LEU A 99 5.68 4.35 3.93
N TYR A 100 6.35 5.48 3.79
CA TYR A 100 6.23 6.37 2.63
C TYR A 100 7.50 6.24 1.81
N VAL A 101 7.36 5.79 0.57
CA VAL A 101 8.47 5.61 -0.36
C VAL A 101 8.30 6.57 -1.52
N ASN A 102 9.29 7.41 -1.77
CA ASN A 102 9.32 8.22 -2.99
C ASN A 102 9.98 7.44 -4.12
N HIS A 103 9.62 7.77 -5.35
CA HIS A 103 10.20 7.17 -6.55
C HIS A 103 10.70 8.29 -7.46
N ASN A 104 11.84 8.08 -8.12
CA ASN A 104 12.35 9.01 -9.15
C ASN A 104 11.53 8.91 -10.44
N ILE A 105 10.21 9.05 -10.31
CA ILE A 105 9.18 9.01 -11.35
C ILE A 105 8.37 10.29 -11.17
N TYR A 106 8.16 11.02 -12.26
CA TYR A 106 7.59 12.36 -12.24
C TYR A 106 6.44 12.48 -13.23
N ASN A 107 5.39 13.23 -12.84
CA ASN A 107 4.32 13.59 -13.77
C ASN A 107 4.64 14.87 -14.56
N ASP A 108 3.76 15.24 -15.49
CA ASP A 108 3.91 16.43 -16.35
C ASP A 108 3.96 17.76 -15.59
N ASN A 109 3.55 17.78 -14.32
CA ASN A 109 3.58 18.94 -13.45
C ASN A 109 4.85 18.97 -12.57
N GLY A 110 5.78 18.03 -12.75
CA GLY A 110 6.99 17.92 -11.94
C GLY A 110 6.76 17.32 -10.55
N ASN A 111 5.56 16.81 -10.26
CA ASN A 111 5.29 16.13 -9.00
C ASN A 111 5.91 14.74 -9.04
N LYS A 112 6.43 14.31 -7.90
CA LYS A 112 7.10 13.03 -7.71
C LYS A 112 6.11 11.96 -7.22
N LEU A 113 6.28 10.72 -7.68
CA LEU A 113 5.43 9.60 -7.29
C LEU A 113 5.82 9.09 -5.90
N TYR A 114 4.82 8.86 -5.06
CA TYR A 114 4.94 8.20 -3.76
C TYR A 114 4.08 6.95 -3.72
N THR A 115 4.59 5.92 -3.06
CA THR A 115 3.78 4.78 -2.61
C THR A 115 3.77 4.75 -1.09
N ILE A 116 2.58 4.53 -0.52
CA ILE A 116 2.34 4.49 0.92
C ILE A 116 1.87 3.08 1.25
N TYR A 117 2.63 2.39 2.11
CA TYR A 117 2.32 1.04 2.59
C TYR A 117 1.82 1.15 4.02
N GLY A 118 0.50 1.05 4.20
CA GLY A 118 -0.16 1.12 5.50
C GLY A 118 -0.21 -0.23 6.21
N HIS A 119 -0.47 -0.17 7.51
CA HIS A 119 -0.73 -1.31 8.38
C HIS A 119 0.43 -2.30 8.37
N ALA A 120 1.65 -1.77 8.39
CA ALA A 120 2.87 -2.51 8.23
C ALA A 120 3.67 -2.58 9.53
N SER A 121 4.49 -3.62 9.63
CA SER A 121 5.56 -3.81 10.61
C SER A 121 6.90 -3.84 9.85
N PRO A 122 7.61 -2.69 9.74
CA PRO A 122 8.89 -2.60 9.04
C PRO A 122 9.91 -3.62 9.56
N TYR A 123 10.74 -4.14 8.66
CA TYR A 123 11.89 -4.94 9.05
C TYR A 123 12.99 -4.12 9.72
N TYR A 124 13.84 -4.79 10.50
CA TYR A 124 15.04 -4.16 11.04
C TYR A 124 15.94 -3.61 9.91
N GLY A 125 16.39 -2.37 10.05
CA GLY A 125 17.19 -1.68 9.04
C GLY A 125 16.40 -1.05 7.88
N ILE A 126 15.06 -1.10 7.95
CA ILE A 126 14.18 -0.30 7.10
C ILE A 126 13.82 0.98 7.86
N ASP A 127 14.66 1.99 7.65
CA ASP A 127 14.57 3.31 8.28
C ASP A 127 14.51 4.41 7.20
N VAL A 128 14.19 5.64 7.62
CA VAL A 128 14.20 6.81 6.73
C VAL A 128 15.60 6.98 6.11
N GLY A 129 15.65 7.27 4.81
CA GLY A 129 16.88 7.35 4.02
C GLY A 129 17.29 6.03 3.36
N LYS A 130 16.58 4.92 3.65
CA LYS A 130 16.90 3.62 3.05
C LYS A 130 16.58 3.62 1.55
N ILE A 131 17.58 3.37 0.73
CA ILE A 131 17.44 3.11 -0.71
C ILE A 131 16.96 1.67 -0.92
N LEU A 132 15.99 1.53 -1.82
CA LEU A 132 15.28 0.29 -2.12
C LEU A 132 15.25 0.04 -3.63
N ASN A 133 15.30 -1.23 -4.02
CA ASN A 133 15.05 -1.71 -5.37
C ASN A 133 13.65 -2.31 -5.46
N GLU A 134 12.99 -2.19 -6.61
CA GLU A 134 11.72 -2.83 -6.91
C GLU A 134 11.74 -4.32 -6.52
N GLY A 135 10.74 -4.73 -5.73
CA GLY A 135 10.64 -6.09 -5.21
C GLY A 135 11.31 -6.32 -3.84
N ASP A 136 12.19 -5.42 -3.37
CA ASP A 136 12.77 -5.54 -2.03
C ASP A 136 11.66 -5.62 -0.96
N VAL A 137 11.76 -6.60 -0.07
CA VAL A 137 10.80 -6.77 1.02
C VAL A 137 11.15 -5.83 2.18
N ILE A 138 10.20 -4.96 2.54
CA ILE A 138 10.42 -3.86 3.50
C ILE A 138 9.69 -4.04 4.83
N ALA A 139 8.65 -4.86 4.86
CA ALA A 139 7.83 -5.06 6.05
C ALA A 139 7.04 -6.37 5.98
N THR A 140 6.34 -6.69 7.08
CA THR A 140 5.16 -7.57 7.04
C THR A 140 3.89 -6.80 7.39
N ILE A 141 2.72 -7.40 7.18
CA ILE A 141 1.46 -6.86 7.70
C ILE A 141 1.52 -6.81 9.24
N ALA A 142 1.08 -5.71 9.83
CA ALA A 142 1.09 -5.50 11.26
C ALA A 142 0.18 -6.50 11.99
N PRO A 143 0.57 -6.98 13.18
CA PRO A 143 -0.29 -7.83 13.99
C PRO A 143 -1.49 -7.02 14.50
N ILE A 144 -2.68 -7.36 14.01
CA ILE A 144 -3.90 -6.70 14.46
C ILE A 144 -4.20 -7.08 15.92
N ARG A 145 -4.52 -6.08 16.75
CA ARG A 145 -4.89 -6.29 18.15
C ARG A 145 -6.21 -7.08 18.22
N ARG A 146 -6.24 -8.13 19.04
CA ARG A 146 -7.36 -9.10 19.21
C ARG A 146 -8.78 -8.53 19.41
N LYS A 147 -8.93 -7.24 19.70
CA LYS A 147 -10.24 -6.60 19.97
C LYS A 147 -10.92 -5.96 18.75
N THR A 148 -10.26 -5.92 17.58
CA THR A 148 -10.86 -5.37 16.36
C THR A 148 -11.35 -6.48 15.44
N LYS A 149 -12.49 -6.29 14.76
CA LYS A 149 -13.00 -7.19 13.70
C LYS A 149 -12.20 -7.09 12.38
N ILE A 150 -11.16 -6.27 12.35
CA ILE A 150 -10.34 -6.01 11.18
C ILE A 150 -9.43 -7.21 10.94
N LEU A 151 -9.41 -7.73 9.72
CA LEU A 151 -8.51 -8.81 9.32
C LEU A 151 -7.16 -8.24 8.85
N PRO A 152 -6.04 -8.96 9.03
CA PRO A 152 -4.75 -8.54 8.50
C PRO A 152 -4.84 -8.28 7.00
N HIS A 153 -4.46 -7.07 6.58
CA HIS A 153 -4.50 -6.64 5.20
C HIS A 153 -3.40 -5.63 4.92
N LEU A 154 -3.01 -5.53 3.65
CA LEU A 154 -2.13 -4.47 3.18
C LEU A 154 -2.98 -3.34 2.62
N HIS A 155 -2.90 -2.17 3.24
CA HIS A 155 -3.41 -0.94 2.64
C HIS A 155 -2.31 -0.30 1.78
N ILE A 156 -2.63 0.02 0.53
CA ILE A 156 -1.67 0.66 -0.37
C ILE A 156 -2.29 1.84 -1.12
N SER A 157 -1.59 2.97 -1.10
CA SER A 157 -1.93 4.19 -1.84
C SER A 157 -0.76 4.66 -2.69
N THR A 158 -1.09 5.39 -3.75
CA THR A 158 -0.11 6.15 -4.52
C THR A 158 -0.54 7.61 -4.63
N ALA A 159 0.42 8.53 -4.66
CA ALA A 159 0.16 9.96 -4.74
C ALA A 159 1.24 10.67 -5.54
N TRP A 160 0.84 11.76 -6.22
CA TRP A 160 1.75 12.71 -6.85
C TRP A 160 1.94 13.90 -5.91
N LEU A 161 3.13 14.07 -5.35
CA LEU A 161 3.42 15.18 -4.45
C LEU A 161 4.47 16.13 -5.05
N PRO A 162 4.35 17.45 -4.84
CA PRO A 162 5.41 18.38 -5.23
C PRO A 162 6.75 18.00 -4.60
N GLU A 163 7.87 18.22 -5.29
CA GLU A 163 9.20 17.98 -4.69
C GLU A 163 9.46 18.85 -3.45
N SER A 164 8.85 20.03 -3.40
CA SER A 164 8.92 20.93 -2.26
C SER A 164 8.07 20.46 -1.05
N PHE A 165 7.37 19.34 -1.16
CA PHE A 165 6.55 18.83 -0.06
C PHE A 165 7.44 18.32 1.06
N LEU A 166 7.21 18.84 2.27
CA LEU A 166 7.96 18.47 3.47
C LEU A 166 7.55 17.08 3.96
N TYR A 167 8.48 16.13 3.98
CA TYR A 167 8.21 14.74 4.36
C TYR A 167 7.74 14.61 5.81
N GLU A 168 8.12 15.54 6.69
CA GLU A 168 7.68 15.60 8.09
C GLU A 168 6.19 15.89 8.23
N LYS A 169 5.57 16.42 7.16
CA LYS A 169 4.13 16.65 7.10
C LYS A 169 3.38 15.48 6.48
N LEU A 170 4.04 14.42 6.03
CA LEU A 170 3.37 13.25 5.45
C LEU A 170 2.62 12.48 6.51
N ASP A 171 1.30 12.52 6.42
CA ASP A 171 0.41 11.63 7.14
C ASP A 171 -0.73 11.20 6.20
N TRP A 172 -1.64 10.38 6.72
CA TRP A 172 -2.83 9.96 5.98
C TRP A 172 -3.79 11.10 5.66
N GLU A 173 -3.66 12.30 6.23
CA GLU A 173 -4.52 13.45 5.89
C GLU A 173 -3.90 14.33 4.80
N THR A 174 -2.60 14.59 4.87
CA THR A 174 -1.89 15.47 3.95
C THR A 174 -1.58 14.79 2.62
N ALA A 175 -1.34 13.48 2.62
CA ALA A 175 -1.24 12.71 1.38
C ALA A 175 -2.55 12.72 0.57
N LEU A 176 -3.70 12.97 1.22
CA LEU A 176 -5.02 13.05 0.57
C LEU A 176 -5.30 14.39 -0.10
N LEU A 177 -4.71 15.48 0.40
CA LEU A 177 -5.00 16.83 -0.08
C LEU A 177 -4.41 17.10 -1.48
N HIS A 178 -3.44 16.29 -1.90
CA HIS A 178 -2.74 16.45 -3.17
C HIS A 178 -3.07 15.35 -4.20
N LYS A 179 -4.21 14.67 -4.03
CA LYS A 179 -4.71 13.74 -5.05
C LYS A 179 -4.98 14.46 -6.36
N ALA A 180 -4.55 13.84 -7.45
CA ALA A 180 -4.59 14.38 -8.81
C ALA A 180 -5.95 14.99 -9.17
N GLY A 181 -5.91 16.29 -9.53
CA GLY A 181 -6.82 16.88 -10.49
C GLY A 181 -6.29 16.70 -11.91
#